data_AF-G5HRM1-F1
#
_entry.id   AF-G5HRM1-F1
#
_cell.length_a   1.000
_cell.length_b   1.000
_cell.length_c   1.000
_cell.angle_alpha   90.00
_cell.angle_beta   90.00
_cell.angle_gamma   90.00
#
_symmetry.space_group_name_H-M   'P 1'
#
loop_
_entity.id
_entity.type
_entity.pdbx_description
1 polymer ?
#
loop_
_entity_poly.entity_id
_entity_poly.type
_entity_poly.pdbx_seq_one_letter_code
_entity_poly.pdbx_strand_id
1 'polypeptide(L)'
;MKLKIINSTSHWVMPRIVMVILVILLIIIAVQRMISCKKTGTPFINLKNYRFFMPGWDKVKLLGSILTFIVYIYLMEFLTFLPASIISIFLLNVLFDNERTKKSMITSGVISVGFSIFIWLVFGVLFRITLP
;
A
#
# COMPACT_ATOMS: atom_id res chain seq x y z
N MET A 1 -27.32 -38.28 -0.79
CA MET A 1 -27.66 -36.88 -1.15
C MET A 1 -26.37 -36.05 -1.07
N LYS A 2 -25.77 -35.69 -2.22
CA LYS A 2 -24.54 -34.88 -2.23
C LYS A 2 -24.93 -33.42 -1.97
N LEU A 3 -24.47 -32.84 -0.86
CA LEU A 3 -24.65 -31.43 -0.57
C LEU A 3 -23.95 -30.61 -1.66
N LYS A 4 -24.73 -29.88 -2.46
CA LYS A 4 -24.20 -28.95 -3.46
C LYS A 4 -23.65 -27.75 -2.72
N ILE A 5 -22.35 -27.74 -2.44
CA ILE A 5 -21.66 -26.59 -1.86
C ILE A 5 -21.65 -25.49 -2.93
N ILE A 6 -22.63 -24.59 -2.85
CA ILE A 6 -22.66 -23.39 -3.69
C ILE A 6 -21.70 -22.41 -3.03
N ASN A 7 -20.46 -22.36 -3.53
CA ASN A 7 -19.46 -21.43 -3.04
C ASN A 7 -19.97 -19.99 -3.24
N SER A 8 -20.05 -19.25 -2.15
CA SER A 8 -20.43 -17.84 -2.18
C SER A 8 -19.41 -17.06 -3.03
N THR A 9 -19.88 -16.27 -3.99
CA THR A 9 -19.06 -15.45 -4.90
C THR A 9 -18.35 -14.29 -4.18
N SER A 10 -18.34 -14.28 -2.84
CA SER A 10 -17.80 -13.22 -1.98
C SER A 10 -16.32 -12.94 -2.24
N HIS A 11 -15.52 -13.95 -2.56
CA HIS A 11 -14.08 -13.80 -2.84
C HIS A 11 -13.78 -12.93 -4.08
N TRP A 12 -14.74 -12.75 -5.00
CA TRP A 12 -14.58 -11.86 -6.16
C TRP A 12 -14.94 -10.40 -5.88
N VAL A 13 -15.57 -10.12 -4.75
CA VAL A 13 -16.04 -8.76 -4.42
C VAL A 13 -14.86 -7.83 -4.17
N MET A 14 -13.88 -8.26 -3.37
CA MET A 14 -12.69 -7.47 -3.05
C MET A 14 -11.83 -7.16 -4.30
N PRO A 15 -11.47 -8.14 -5.17
CA PRO A 15 -10.78 -7.86 -6.42
C PRO A 15 -11.54 -6.88 -7.34
N ARG A 16 -12.86 -6.99 -7.43
CA ARG A 16 -13.68 -6.08 -8.26
C ARG A 16 -13.66 -4.65 -7.73
N ILE A 17 -13.82 -4.44 -6.42
CA ILE A 17 -13.79 -3.10 -5.82
C ILE A 17 -12.41 -2.47 -6.04
N VAL A 18 -11.34 -3.22 -5.79
CA VAL A 18 -9.96 -2.73 -6.01
C VAL A 18 -9.74 -2.36 -7.48
N MET A 19 -10.20 -3.18 -8.42
CA MET A 19 -10.10 -2.88 -9.85
C MET A 19 -10.84 -1.60 -10.25
N VAL A 20 -12.05 -1.37 -9.72
CA VAL A 20 -12.82 -0.14 -10.01
C VAL A 20 -12.06 1.09 -9.50
N ILE A 21 -11.54 1.05 -8.28
CA ILE A 21 -10.76 2.16 -7.70
C ILE A 21 -9.50 2.41 -8.55
N LEU A 22 -8.80 1.36 -8.97
CA LEU A 22 -7.59 1.47 -9.76
C LEU A 22 -7.84 2.12 -11.13
N VAL A 23 -8.93 1.75 -11.79
CA VAL A 23 -9.36 2.35 -13.07
C VAL A 23 -9.68 3.83 -12.90
N ILE A 24 -10.43 4.20 -11.86
CA ILE A 24 -10.76 5.61 -11.57
C ILE A 24 -9.48 6.43 -11.34
N LEU A 25 -8.54 5.90 -10.55
CA LEU A 25 -7.29 6.58 -10.26
C LEU A 25 -6.44 6.76 -11.52
N LEU A 26 -6.41 5.74 -12.39
CA LEU A 26 -5.69 5.79 -13.67
C LEU A 26 -6.28 6.87 -14.60
N ILE A 27 -7.61 6.99 -14.64
CA ILE A 27 -8.29 8.05 -15.40
C ILE A 27 -7.90 9.43 -14.86
N ILE A 28 -7.90 9.63 -13.53
CA ILE A 28 -7.50 10.90 -12.91
C ILE A 28 -6.07 11.28 -13.32
N ILE A 29 -5.14 10.33 -13.22
CA ILE A 29 -3.73 10.55 -13.60
C ILE A 29 -3.63 10.90 -15.10
N ALA A 30 -4.36 10.19 -15.96
CA ALA A 30 -4.37 10.45 -17.39
C ALA A 30 -4.87 11.86 -17.72
N VAL A 31 -5.97 12.30 -17.07
CA VAL A 31 -6.53 13.65 -17.25
C VAL A 31 -5.58 14.73 -16.75
N GLN A 32 -5.02 14.59 -15.54
CA GLN A 32 -4.06 15.53 -14.99
C GLN A 32 -2.84 15.67 -15.90
N ARG A 33 -2.33 14.54 -16.41
CA ARG A 33 -1.21 14.54 -17.34
C ARG A 33 -1.56 15.18 -18.67
N MET A 34 -2.76 14.96 -19.19
CA MET A 34 -3.22 15.59 -20.43
C MET A 34 -3.28 17.12 -20.29
N ILE A 35 -3.77 17.63 -19.16
CA ILE A 35 -3.80 19.06 -18.85
C ILE A 35 -2.37 19.61 -18.75
N SER A 36 -1.48 18.94 -18.03
CA SER A 36 -0.09 19.37 -17.88
C SER A 36 0.68 19.37 -19.20
N CYS A 37 0.47 18.37 -20.07
CA CYS A 37 1.06 18.33 -21.41
C CYS A 37 0.54 19.46 -22.30
N LYS A 38 -0.76 19.78 -22.25
CA LYS A 38 -1.32 20.95 -22.97
C LYS A 38 -0.70 22.27 -22.51
N LYS A 39 -0.44 22.43 -21.21
CA LYS A 39 0.17 23.65 -20.65
C LYS A 39 1.66 23.80 -20.98
N THR A 40 2.38 22.69 -21.14
CA THR A 40 3.86 22.68 -21.29
C THR A 40 4.32 22.39 -22.71
N GLY A 41 3.42 22.06 -23.65
CA GLY A 41 3.76 21.69 -25.02
C GLY A 41 4.55 20.38 -25.13
N THR A 42 4.59 19.58 -24.05
CA THR A 42 5.35 18.33 -24.00
C THR A 42 4.48 17.15 -24.46
N PRO A 43 5.07 16.13 -25.13
CA PRO A 43 4.31 14.97 -25.57
C PRO A 43 3.81 14.14 -24.37
N PHE A 44 2.60 13.58 -24.50
CA PHE A 44 1.93 12.80 -23.43
C PHE A 44 2.81 11.66 -22.90
N ILE A 45 3.50 10.96 -23.80
CA ILE A 45 4.49 9.94 -23.50
C ILE A 45 5.84 10.42 -24.06
N ASN A 46 6.74 10.85 -23.17
CA ASN A 46 8.10 11.22 -23.54
C ASN A 46 9.07 10.11 -23.11
N LEU A 47 9.34 9.16 -24.01
CA LEU A 47 10.25 8.03 -23.78
C LEU A 47 11.73 8.41 -23.99
N LYS A 48 12.02 9.58 -24.57
CA LYS A 48 13.37 9.93 -25.05
C LYS A 48 14.35 10.27 -23.92
N ASN A 49 13.86 10.69 -22.75
CA ASN A 49 14.66 11.01 -21.56
C ASN A 49 14.18 10.22 -20.32
N TYR A 50 13.65 9.02 -20.51
CA TYR A 50 13.18 8.22 -19.38
C TYR A 50 14.37 7.71 -18.56
N ARG A 51 14.51 8.22 -17.33
CA ARG A 51 15.42 7.69 -16.31
C ARG A 51 14.56 7.05 -15.24
N PHE A 52 14.63 5.72 -15.10
CA PHE A 52 13.87 4.98 -14.09
C PHE A 52 14.28 5.40 -12.66
N PHE A 53 15.57 5.73 -12.46
CA PHE A 53 16.08 6.31 -11.22
C PHE A 53 16.58 7.72 -11.46
N MET A 54 16.13 8.65 -10.61
CA MET A 54 16.60 10.03 -10.60
C MET A 54 18.01 10.07 -10.00
N PRO A 55 18.92 10.94 -10.49
CA PRO A 55 20.21 11.15 -9.84
C PRO A 55 20.00 11.62 -8.39
N GLY A 56 20.58 10.89 -7.43
CA GLY A 56 20.35 11.10 -5.99
C GLY A 56 19.28 10.21 -5.35
N TRP A 57 18.87 9.12 -6.01
CA TRP A 57 17.87 8.20 -5.44
C TRP A 57 18.30 7.59 -4.10
N ASP A 58 17.31 7.48 -3.20
CA ASP A 58 17.52 7.06 -1.82
C ASP A 58 17.53 5.53 -1.71
N LYS A 59 18.73 4.95 -1.94
CA LYS A 59 18.98 3.51 -1.93
C LYS A 59 18.56 2.85 -0.63
N VAL A 60 18.70 3.56 0.49
CA VAL A 60 18.40 3.03 1.83
C VAL A 60 16.89 2.86 2.00
N LYS A 61 16.09 3.84 1.58
CA LYS A 61 14.62 3.72 1.63
C LYS A 61 14.11 2.65 0.69
N LEU A 62 14.68 2.57 -0.52
CA LEU A 62 14.27 1.54 -1.49
C LEU A 62 14.62 0.13 -1.00
N LEU A 63 15.88 -0.13 -0.65
CA LEU A 63 16.28 -1.46 -0.17
C LEU A 63 15.65 -1.78 1.19
N GLY A 64 15.53 -0.79 2.07
CA GLY A 64 14.90 -0.95 3.38
C GLY A 64 13.42 -1.33 3.25
N SER A 65 12.67 -0.72 2.33
CA SER A 65 11.27 -1.10 2.10
C SER A 65 11.11 -2.52 1.55
N ILE A 66 11.99 -2.94 0.63
CA ILE A 66 12.02 -4.32 0.13
C ILE A 66 12.31 -5.29 1.29
N LEU A 67 13.30 -4.97 2.13
CA LEU A 67 13.63 -5.79 3.29
C LEU A 67 12.48 -5.87 4.29
N THR A 68 11.84 -4.74 4.61
CA THR A 68 10.67 -4.71 5.52
C THR A 68 9.50 -5.53 4.96
N PHE A 69 9.33 -5.57 3.64
CA PHE A 69 8.32 -6.41 2.99
C PHE A 69 8.61 -7.92 3.17
N ILE A 70 9.86 -8.35 2.97
CA ILE A 70 10.27 -9.75 3.19
C ILE A 70 10.07 -10.12 4.67
N VAL A 71 10.51 -9.25 5.57
CA VAL A 71 10.34 -9.42 7.03
C VAL A 71 8.86 -9.50 7.41
N TYR A 72 8.00 -8.68 6.79
CA TYR A 72 6.54 -8.72 7.04
C TYR A 72 5.93 -10.09 6.70
N ILE A 73 6.32 -10.70 5.58
CA ILE A 73 5.82 -12.03 5.19
C ILE A 73 6.17 -13.07 6.28
N TYR A 74 7.39 -13.02 6.80
CA TYR A 74 7.81 -13.91 7.88
C TYR A 74 7.08 -13.62 9.20
N LEU A 75 6.87 -12.34 9.53
CA LEU A 75 6.12 -11.93 10.71
C LEU A 75 4.65 -12.36 10.64
N MET A 76 4.03 -12.32 9.47
CA MET A 76 2.65 -12.79 9.25
C MET A 76 2.50 -14.27 9.62
N GLU A 77 3.48 -15.11 9.30
CA GLU A 77 3.46 -16.54 9.63
C GLU A 77 3.57 -16.79 11.15
N PHE A 78 4.28 -15.91 11.88
CA PHE A 78 4.54 -16.08 13.30
C PHE A 78 3.54 -15.38 14.23
N LEU A 79 3.13 -14.15 13.92
CA LEU A 79 2.45 -13.25 14.86
C LEU A 79 0.96 -13.01 14.55
N THR A 80 0.42 -13.44 13.40
CA THR A 80 -0.91 -13.03 12.85
C THR A 80 -0.97 -11.57 12.38
N PHE A 81 -1.99 -11.22 11.59
CA PHE A 81 -2.11 -9.94 10.88
C PHE A 81 -1.80 -8.68 11.69
N LEU A 82 -2.46 -8.50 12.85
CA LEU A 82 -2.43 -7.25 13.61
C LEU A 82 -1.04 -6.89 14.17
N PRO A 83 -0.39 -7.73 14.97
CA PRO A 83 0.95 -7.43 15.49
C PRO A 83 2.01 -7.37 14.38
N ALA A 84 1.90 -8.21 13.34
CA ALA A 84 2.80 -8.15 12.19
C ALA A 84 2.70 -6.80 11.46
N SER A 85 1.47 -6.30 11.23
CA SER A 85 1.26 -5.02 10.55
C SER A 85 1.73 -3.83 11.39
N ILE A 86 1.47 -3.83 12.71
CA ILE A 86 1.91 -2.74 13.60
C ILE A 86 3.43 -2.61 13.56
N ILE A 87 4.17 -3.72 13.65
CA ILE A 87 5.64 -3.73 13.61
C ILE A 87 6.12 -3.26 12.24
N SER A 88 5.60 -3.81 11.14
CA SER A 88 6.06 -3.46 9.79
C SER A 88 5.72 -2.02 9.39
N ILE A 89 4.54 -1.51 9.72
CA ILE A 89 4.16 -0.12 9.46
C ILE A 89 5.01 0.83 10.30
N PHE A 90 5.32 0.47 11.55
CA PHE A 90 6.23 1.27 12.36
C PHE A 90 7.64 1.32 11.77
N LEU A 91 8.20 0.17 11.35
CA LEU A 91 9.51 0.13 10.69
C LEU A 91 9.53 0.96 9.39
N LEU A 92 8.47 0.86 8.57
CA LEU A 92 8.36 1.67 7.36
C LEU A 92 8.29 3.15 7.67
N ASN A 93 7.45 3.58 8.61
CA ASN A 93 7.36 4.99 9.01
C ASN A 93 8.73 5.53 9.48
N VAL A 94 9.44 4.77 10.32
CA VAL A 94 10.78 5.13 10.80
C VAL A 94 11.84 5.15 9.68
N LEU A 95 11.69 4.31 8.66
CA LEU A 95 12.59 4.28 7.49
C LEU A 95 12.37 5.49 6.57
N PHE A 96 11.11 5.91 6.39
CA PHE A 96 10.76 7.01 5.50
C PHE A 96 10.94 8.39 6.15
N ASP A 97 10.90 8.44 7.48
CA ASP A 97 11.13 9.65 8.25
C ASP A 97 12.59 10.11 8.18
N ASN A 98 12.80 11.36 7.74
CA ASN A 98 14.13 11.96 7.59
C ASN A 98 14.68 12.49 8.92
N GLU A 99 13.82 12.80 9.89
CA GLU A 99 14.22 13.40 11.16
C GLU A 99 13.87 12.49 12.33
N ARG A 100 14.89 11.85 12.91
CA ARG A 100 14.79 10.95 14.08
C ARG A 100 14.51 11.71 15.39
N THR A 101 13.52 12.59 15.40
CA THR A 101 13.12 13.33 16.60
C THR A 101 12.16 12.48 17.44
N LYS A 102 12.18 12.69 18.77
CA LYS A 102 11.28 11.97 19.69
C LYS A 102 9.79 12.16 19.33
N LYS A 103 9.42 13.34 18.83
CA LYS A 103 8.05 13.65 18.38
C LYS A 103 7.65 12.79 17.18
N SER A 104 8.53 12.64 16.21
CA SER A 104 8.23 11.87 14.99
C SER A 104 8.14 10.36 15.25
N MET A 105 8.94 9.84 16.18
CA MET A 105 8.85 8.45 16.64
C MET A 105 7.50 8.14 17.30
N ILE A 106 6.98 9.06 18.12
CA ILE A 106 5.66 8.91 18.76
C ILE A 106 4.56 8.96 17.70
N THR A 107 4.61 9.93 16.78
CA THR A 107 3.64 10.03 15.68
C THR A 107 3.63 8.75 14.82
N SER A 108 4.81 8.20 14.51
CA SER A 108 4.95 6.95 13.77
C SER A 108 4.31 5.75 14.48
N GLY A 109 4.43 5.68 15.81
CA GLY A 109 3.79 4.66 16.63
C GLY A 109 2.27 4.79 16.69
N VAL A 110 1.75 6.02 16.82
CA VAL A 110 0.30 6.27 16.81
C VAL A 110 -0.30 5.89 15.45
N ILE A 111 0.37 6.26 14.36
CA ILE A 111 -0.08 5.94 13.00
C ILE A 111 -0.05 4.43 12.77
N SER A 112 0.99 3.72 13.21
CA SER A 112 1.09 2.27 12.96
C SER A 112 -0.02 1.49 13.66
N VAL A 113 -0.35 1.86 14.90
CA VAL A 113 -1.44 1.24 15.66
C VAL A 113 -2.80 1.61 15.06
N GLY A 114 -3.05 2.91 14.85
CA GLY A 114 -4.33 3.39 14.33
C GLY A 114 -4.66 2.82 12.94
N PHE A 115 -3.69 2.82 12.04
CA PHE A 115 -3.87 2.31 10.68
C PHE A 115 -4.06 0.79 10.65
N SER A 116 -3.31 0.04 11.46
CA SER A 116 -3.47 -1.42 11.56
C SER A 116 -4.85 -1.82 12.06
N ILE A 117 -5.33 -1.16 13.13
CA ILE A 117 -6.67 -1.40 13.68
C ILE A 117 -7.75 -1.00 12.69
N PHE A 118 -7.59 0.15 12.02
CA PHE A 118 -8.54 0.61 11.01
C PHE A 118 -8.68 -0.40 9.86
N ILE A 119 -7.56 -0.88 9.31
CA ILE A 119 -7.59 -1.90 8.27
C ILE A 119 -8.24 -3.18 8.77
N TRP A 120 -7.84 -3.66 9.96
CA TRP A 120 -8.42 -4.85 10.57
C TRP A 120 -9.95 -4.72 10.74
N LEU A 121 -10.45 -3.57 11.18
CA LEU A 121 -11.88 -3.29 11.30
C LEU A 121 -12.59 -3.25 9.95
N VAL A 122 -12.00 -2.63 8.93
CA VAL A 122 -12.56 -2.60 7.58
C VAL A 122 -12.68 -4.03 7.02
N PHE A 123 -11.65 -4.86 7.18
CA PHE A 123 -11.72 -6.26 6.73
C PHE A 123 -12.68 -7.12 7.56
N GLY A 124 -12.71 -6.94 8.87
CA GLY A 124 -13.60 -7.67 9.77
C GLY A 124 -15.08 -7.31 9.60
N VAL A 125 -15.41 -6.02 9.56
CA VAL A 125 -16.80 -5.52 9.53
C VAL A 125 -17.35 -5.46 8.11
N LEU A 126 -16.59 -4.86 7.19
CA LEU A 126 -17.04 -4.52 5.84
C LEU A 126 -16.97 -5.75 4.91
N PHE A 127 -15.97 -6.60 5.11
CA PHE A 127 -15.74 -7.76 4.26
C PHE A 127 -16.03 -9.11 4.93
N ARG A 128 -16.20 -9.16 6.26
CA ARG A 128 -16.39 -10.40 7.05
C ARG A 128 -15.28 -11.43 6.77
N ILE A 129 -14.07 -10.96 6.45
CA ILE A 129 -12.89 -11.79 6.23
C ILE A 129 -11.99 -11.59 7.45
N THR A 130 -11.75 -12.66 8.21
CA THR A 130 -10.69 -12.67 9.21
C THR A 130 -9.37 -12.92 8.50
N LEU A 131 -8.47 -11.94 8.50
CA LEU A 131 -7.11 -12.18 8.05
C LEU A 131 -6.39 -13.07 9.08
N PRO A 132 -5.62 -14.09 8.63
CA PRO A 132 -4.86 -14.97 9.51
C PRO A 132 -3.77 -14.24 10.30
#